data_AF-A0A3P7M9N8-F1
#
_entry.id   AF-A0A3P7M9N8-F1
#
_cell.length_a   1.000
_cell.length_b   1.000
_cell.length_c   1.000
_cell.angle_alpha   90.00
_cell.angle_beta   90.00
_cell.angle_gamma   90.00
#
_symmetry.space_group_name_H-M   'P 1'
#
loop_
_entity.id
_entity.type
_entity.pdbx_description
1 polymer ?
#
loop_
_entity_poly.entity_id
_entity_poly.type
_entity_poly.pdbx_seq_one_letter_code
_entity_poly.pdbx_strand_id
1 'polypeptide(L)'
;MDCDSDSDDALPPEWQIKISEERDGVVFVNCFNGEVRTRHPIDDCERTLSSFPEGWLRIQSPTNTTLFVNYRQGKQSYVDPRLALPLKKKRRAGQSRNKCTLKFDSLSTAAEVLADCKLTSKFVVLLGGSKGLGNTVVKAVAAKKEAIIVCVSRTPPANSQVLSRHSTPRTDCVFWAFVDLADLDSVYAFSQVK
;
A
#
# COMPACT_ATOMS: atom_id res chain seq x y z
N MET A 1 -21.48 8.83 0.53
CA MET A 1 -21.79 7.51 1.11
C MET A 1 -20.48 7.01 1.63
N ASP A 2 -20.22 7.26 2.91
CA ASP A 2 -18.95 6.98 3.55
C ASP A 2 -18.97 5.51 3.94
N CYS A 3 -18.37 4.69 3.09
CA CYS A 3 -18.04 3.31 3.40
C CYS A 3 -16.82 3.31 4.32
N ASP A 4 -16.95 3.80 5.55
CA ASP A 4 -15.95 3.59 6.60
C ASP A 4 -16.06 2.12 7.01
N SER A 5 -15.36 1.29 6.24
CA SER A 5 -15.23 -0.14 6.48
C SER A 5 -14.40 -0.35 7.74
N ASP A 6 -15.03 -0.88 8.80
CA ASP A 6 -14.39 -1.37 10.04
C ASP A 6 -13.24 -2.38 9.83
N SER A 7 -12.95 -2.76 8.57
CA SER A 7 -11.83 -3.63 8.18
C SER A 7 -10.46 -2.96 8.26
N ASP A 8 -10.39 -1.66 8.52
CA ASP A 8 -9.14 -0.88 8.52
C ASP A 8 -8.36 -0.90 9.84
N ASP A 9 -8.99 -1.39 10.91
CA ASP A 9 -8.37 -1.62 12.23
C ASP A 9 -8.24 -3.12 12.56
N ALA A 10 -8.54 -4.00 11.61
CA ALA A 10 -8.37 -5.43 11.76
C ALA A 10 -6.88 -5.78 11.89
N LEU A 11 -6.49 -6.25 13.08
CA LEU A 11 -5.17 -6.79 13.33
C LEU A 11 -5.10 -8.27 12.99
N PRO A 12 -3.93 -8.78 12.57
CA PRO A 12 -3.72 -10.21 12.54
C PRO A 12 -3.91 -10.82 13.94
N PRO A 13 -4.28 -12.11 14.06
CA PRO A 13 -4.67 -12.74 15.32
C PRO A 13 -3.57 -12.70 16.40
N GLU A 14 -2.31 -12.61 16.00
CA GLU A 14 -1.16 -12.53 16.88
C GLU A 14 -0.84 -11.10 17.38
N TRP A 15 -1.53 -10.06 16.90
CA TRP A 15 -1.27 -8.67 17.30
C TRP A 15 -2.37 -8.10 18.19
N GLN A 16 -1.98 -7.32 19.20
CA GLN A 16 -2.88 -6.61 20.11
C GLN A 16 -2.50 -5.13 20.21
N ILE A 17 -3.49 -4.29 20.46
CA ILE A 17 -3.31 -2.86 20.70
C ILE A 17 -3.11 -2.62 22.19
N LYS A 18 -2.05 -1.90 22.55
CA LYS A 18 -1.80 -1.41 23.91
C LYS A 18 -1.46 0.08 23.89
N ILE A 19 -1.57 0.73 25.04
CA ILE A 19 -1.14 2.12 25.22
C ILE A 19 0.22 2.11 25.90
N SER A 20 1.16 2.86 25.35
CA SER A 20 2.45 3.10 25.98
C SER A 20 2.28 4.11 27.12
N GLU A 21 2.68 3.71 28.33
CA GLU A 21 2.56 4.54 29.53
C GLU A 21 3.44 5.82 29.47
N GLU A 22 4.53 5.79 28.72
CA GLU A 22 5.49 6.91 28.65
C GLU A 22 5.08 8.04 27.69
N ARG A 23 4.32 7.74 26.63
CA ARG A 23 4.08 8.68 25.52
C ARG A 23 2.62 8.88 25.17
N ASP A 24 1.69 8.31 25.94
CA ASP A 24 0.24 8.30 25.64
C ASP A 24 -0.04 7.93 24.17
N GLY A 25 0.76 6.99 23.65
CA GLY A 25 0.78 6.59 22.25
C GLY A 25 0.31 5.16 22.09
N VAL A 26 -0.26 4.85 20.92
CA VAL A 26 -0.69 3.49 20.58
C VAL A 26 0.54 2.66 20.20
N VAL A 27 0.65 1.47 20.78
CA VAL A 27 1.64 0.46 20.41
C VAL A 27 0.94 -0.85 20.05
N PHE A 28 1.50 -1.54 19.07
CA PHE A 28 1.08 -2.85 18.59
C PHE A 28 2.03 -3.88 19.16
N VAL A 29 1.48 -4.84 19.91
CA VAL A 29 2.26 -5.90 20.57
C VAL A 29 1.88 -7.22 19.97
N ASN A 30 2.86 -7.92 19.42
CA ASN A 30 2.70 -9.29 18.97
C ASN A 30 2.78 -10.23 20.17
N CYS A 31 1.70 -10.96 20.45
CA CYS A 31 1.60 -11.85 21.60
C CYS A 31 2.38 -13.16 21.44
N PHE A 32 2.76 -13.52 20.21
CA PHE A 32 3.50 -14.76 19.92
C PHE A 32 5.00 -14.61 20.19
N ASN A 33 5.60 -13.50 19.76
CA ASN A 33 7.05 -13.27 19.89
C ASN A 33 7.42 -12.12 20.86
N GLY A 34 6.43 -11.39 21.41
CA GLY A 34 6.64 -10.25 22.29
C GLY A 34 7.13 -8.97 21.58
N GLU A 35 7.10 -8.94 20.25
CA GLU A 35 7.54 -7.78 19.47
C GLU A 35 6.60 -6.58 19.69
N VAL A 36 7.19 -5.41 19.95
CA VAL A 36 6.44 -4.16 20.13
C VAL A 36 6.77 -3.20 18.99
N ARG A 37 5.74 -2.72 18.30
CA ARG A 37 5.86 -1.73 17.21
C ARG A 37 5.00 -0.52 17.51
N THR A 38 5.46 0.67 17.13
CA THR A 38 4.65 1.90 17.16
C THR A 38 3.76 2.07 15.92
N ARG A 39 4.03 1.28 14.88
CA ARG A 39 3.32 1.30 13.60
C ARG A 39 2.53 0.02 13.41
N HIS A 40 1.36 0.16 12.83
CA HIS A 40 0.44 -0.95 12.61
C HIS A 40 1.08 -1.98 11.65
N PRO A 41 0.95 -3.28 11.93
CA PRO A 41 1.70 -4.33 11.22
C PRO A 41 1.34 -4.47 9.73
N ILE A 42 0.12 -4.07 9.34
CA ILE A 42 -0.38 -4.18 7.96
C ILE A 42 -0.15 -2.89 7.15
N ASP A 43 -0.69 -1.74 7.59
CA ASP A 43 -0.63 -0.48 6.85
C ASP A 43 0.61 0.39 7.17
N ASP A 44 1.46 -0.03 8.13
CA ASP A 44 2.66 0.71 8.61
C ASP A 44 2.35 2.15 9.04
N CYS A 45 1.11 2.44 9.45
CA CYS A 45 0.69 3.76 9.92
C CYS A 45 0.72 3.82 11.46
N GLU A 46 1.14 4.97 11.99
CA GLU A 46 1.00 5.26 13.43
C GLU A 46 -0.46 5.56 13.74
N ARG A 47 -0.93 5.10 14.90
CA ARG A 47 -2.27 5.41 15.40
C ARG A 47 -2.18 6.34 16.59
N THR A 48 -3.08 7.31 16.65
CA THR A 48 -3.18 8.27 17.74
C THR A 48 -4.51 8.10 18.44
N LEU A 49 -4.46 8.13 19.77
CA LEU A 49 -5.64 8.10 20.62
C LEU A 49 -6.45 9.38 20.44
N SER A 50 -7.77 9.24 20.54
CA SER A 50 -8.67 10.37 20.73
C SER A 50 -8.55 10.89 22.17
N SER A 51 -9.13 12.07 22.42
CA SER A 51 -9.32 12.56 23.78
C SER A 51 -10.20 11.59 24.58
N PHE A 52 -10.07 11.62 25.91
CA PHE A 52 -10.94 10.81 26.77
C PHE A 52 -12.43 11.07 26.45
N PRO A 53 -13.24 10.00 26.31
CA PRO A 53 -14.67 10.17 26.17
C PRO A 53 -15.25 10.86 27.41
N GLU A 54 -16.31 11.63 27.20
CA GLU A 54 -16.96 12.40 28.26
C GLU A 54 -17.38 11.48 29.41
N GLY A 55 -17.14 11.92 30.65
CA GLY A 55 -17.48 11.12 31.83
C GLY A 55 -16.37 10.18 32.32
N TRP A 56 -15.27 10.00 31.58
CA TRP A 56 -14.18 9.10 31.97
C TRP A 56 -13.02 9.84 32.66
N LEU A 57 -12.51 9.22 33.72
CA LEU A 57 -11.36 9.68 34.49
C LEU A 57 -10.34 8.54 34.63
N ARG A 58 -9.06 8.89 34.51
CA ARG A 58 -7.93 8.00 34.82
C ARG A 58 -7.52 8.24 36.27
N ILE A 59 -7.50 7.18 37.06
CA ILE A 59 -7.07 7.19 38.46
C ILE A 59 -5.85 6.27 38.57
N GLN A 60 -4.73 6.79 39.05
CA GLN A 60 -3.55 5.99 39.34
C GLN A 60 -3.59 5.57 40.80
N SER A 61 -3.72 4.27 41.06
CA SER A 61 -3.74 3.73 42.41
C SER A 61 -2.32 3.74 43.02
N PRO A 62 -2.19 3.77 44.36
CA PRO A 62 -0.90 3.70 45.06
C PRO A 62 -0.08 2.44 44.71
N THR A 63 -0.75 1.40 44.22
CA THR A 63 -0.17 0.12 43.77
C THR A 63 0.34 0.15 42.32
N ASN A 64 0.47 1.33 41.72
CA ASN A 64 0.83 1.55 40.30
C ASN A 64 -0.14 0.90 39.28
N THR A 65 -1.33 0.50 39.72
CA THR A 65 -2.40 0.04 38.83
C THR A 65 -3.19 1.24 38.33
N THR A 66 -3.41 1.33 37.02
CA THR A 66 -4.27 2.38 36.44
C THR A 66 -5.73 1.88 36.38
N LEU A 67 -6.65 2.64 36.96
CA LEU A 67 -8.09 2.38 36.92
C LEU A 67 -8.81 3.50 36.14
N PHE A 68 -9.70 3.12 35.24
CA PHE A 68 -10.54 4.06 34.49
C PHE A 68 -11.97 4.04 35.02
N VAL A 69 -12.48 5.19 35.46
CA VAL A 69 -13.81 5.31 36.07
C VAL A 69 -14.67 6.23 35.24
N ASN A 70 -15.86 5.76 34.86
CA ASN A 70 -16.90 6.58 34.26
C ASN A 70 -17.85 7.09 35.36
N TYR A 71 -17.76 8.36 35.72
CA TYR A 71 -18.57 8.95 36.80
C TYR A 71 -20.03 9.21 36.38
N ARG A 72 -20.34 9.21 35.09
CA ARG A 72 -21.72 9.39 34.60
C ARG A 72 -22.51 8.09 34.63
N GLN A 73 -21.87 6.96 34.31
CA GLN A 73 -22.51 5.63 34.24
C GLN A 73 -22.18 4.74 35.44
N GLY A 74 -21.29 5.16 36.35
CA GLY A 74 -20.84 4.35 37.49
C GLY A 74 -20.04 3.11 37.09
N LYS A 75 -19.42 3.10 35.89
CA LYS A 75 -18.65 1.97 35.38
C LYS A 75 -17.17 2.14 35.69
N GLN A 76 -16.46 1.02 35.85
CA GLN A 76 -15.02 0.99 36.02
C GLN A 76 -14.39 -0.05 35.10
N SER A 77 -13.18 0.23 34.62
CA SER A 77 -12.44 -0.62 33.70
C SER A 77 -10.93 -0.52 33.98
N TYR A 78 -10.23 -1.64 33.86
CA TYR A 78 -8.75 -1.67 33.84
C TYR A 78 -8.18 -1.47 32.43
N VAL A 79 -9.04 -1.54 31.41
CA VAL A 79 -8.70 -1.25 30.02
C VAL A 79 -9.06 0.20 29.72
N ASP A 80 -8.16 0.91 29.04
CA ASP A 80 -8.38 2.31 28.67
C ASP A 80 -9.59 2.44 27.74
N PRO A 81 -10.61 3.24 28.10
CA PRO A 81 -11.82 3.42 27.30
C PRO A 81 -11.56 4.03 25.92
N ARG A 82 -10.43 4.71 25.72
CA ARG A 82 -10.04 5.29 24.43
C ARG A 82 -9.71 4.23 23.38
N LEU A 83 -9.35 3.00 23.81
CA LEU A 83 -9.12 1.88 22.88
C LEU A 83 -10.42 1.35 22.25
N ALA A 84 -11.56 1.62 22.88
CA ALA A 84 -12.87 1.27 22.31
C ALA A 84 -13.37 2.30 21.29
N LEU A 85 -12.65 3.40 21.10
CA LEU A 85 -12.96 4.43 20.11
C LEU A 85 -12.12 4.23 18.84
N PRO A 86 -12.64 4.63 17.67
CA PRO A 86 -11.87 4.59 16.42
C PRO A 86 -10.54 5.34 16.54
N LEU A 87 -9.44 4.67 16.19
CA LEU A 87 -8.10 5.24 16.29
C LEU A 87 -7.78 6.09 15.07
N LYS A 88 -7.25 7.31 15.29
CA LYS A 88 -6.91 8.20 14.19
C LYS A 88 -5.56 7.80 13.56
N LYS A 89 -5.51 7.67 12.24
CA LYS A 89 -4.25 7.47 11.50
C LYS A 89 -3.41 8.74 11.54
N LYS A 90 -2.22 8.69 12.13
CA LYS A 90 -1.25 9.79 12.11
C LYS A 90 -0.45 9.74 10.82
N ARG A 91 -0.60 10.78 10.01
CA ARG A 91 0.08 10.90 8.73
C ARG A 91 1.39 11.65 8.91
N ARG A 92 2.47 11.18 8.28
CA ARG A 92 3.69 11.99 8.19
C ARG A 92 3.48 13.10 7.15
N ALA A 93 3.91 14.31 7.48
CA ALA A 93 4.05 15.38 6.51
C ALA A 93 5.00 14.90 5.39
N GLY A 94 4.55 14.91 4.14
CA GLY A 94 5.31 14.43 2.98
C GLY A 94 5.09 12.97 2.57
N GLN A 95 4.31 12.17 3.32
CA GLN A 95 3.83 10.88 2.80
C GLN A 95 2.59 11.11 1.95
N SER A 96 2.67 10.71 0.67
CA SER A 96 1.53 10.63 -0.24
C SER A 96 0.38 9.87 0.45
N ARG A 97 -0.88 10.27 0.19
CA ARG A 97 -2.09 9.56 0.70
C ARG A 97 -1.96 8.05 0.55
N ASN A 98 -1.27 7.63 -0.51
CA ASN A 98 -1.22 6.27 -1.01
C ASN A 98 -0.48 5.29 -0.07
N LYS A 99 0.67 5.64 0.51
CA LYS A 99 1.48 4.64 1.23
C LYS A 99 0.75 4.01 2.44
N CYS A 100 -0.14 4.77 3.08
CA CYS A 100 -0.89 4.35 4.26
C CYS A 100 -2.27 3.72 3.94
N THR A 101 -2.64 3.63 2.65
CA THR A 101 -4.00 3.25 2.22
C THR A 101 -4.07 2.25 1.07
N LEU A 102 -2.96 1.75 0.53
CA LEU A 102 -3.00 0.86 -0.64
C LEU A 102 -3.43 -0.56 -0.27
N LYS A 103 -4.71 -0.72 0.09
CA LYS A 103 -5.47 -1.93 -0.19
C LYS A 103 -6.03 -1.75 -1.60
N PHE A 104 -5.56 -2.55 -2.55
CA PHE A 104 -6.15 -2.58 -3.88
C PHE A 104 -7.45 -3.39 -3.83
N ASP A 105 -8.51 -2.81 -4.38
CA ASP A 105 -9.82 -3.43 -4.55
C ASP A 105 -10.13 -3.65 -6.03
N SER A 106 -11.34 -4.15 -6.33
CA SER A 106 -11.79 -4.38 -7.69
C SER A 106 -11.97 -3.11 -8.53
N LEU A 107 -11.96 -1.93 -7.90
CA LEU A 107 -12.09 -0.63 -8.56
C LEU A 107 -10.75 0.06 -8.79
N SER A 108 -9.67 -0.47 -8.20
CA SER A 108 -8.33 0.10 -8.26
C SER A 108 -7.80 0.11 -9.69
N THR A 109 -7.30 1.27 -10.11
CA THR A 109 -6.76 1.49 -11.44
C THR A 109 -5.28 1.11 -11.53
N ALA A 110 -4.81 0.78 -12.74
CA ALA A 110 -3.39 0.49 -12.97
C ALA A 110 -2.47 1.67 -12.54
N ALA A 111 -2.95 2.91 -12.64
CA ALA A 111 -2.20 4.09 -12.20
C ALA A 111 -2.03 4.14 -10.67
N GLU A 112 -3.08 3.80 -9.92
CA GLU A 112 -3.04 3.73 -8.45
C GLU A 112 -2.14 2.60 -7.97
N VAL A 113 -2.24 1.42 -8.61
CA VAL A 113 -1.36 0.28 -8.34
C VAL A 113 0.10 0.64 -8.57
N LEU A 114 0.39 1.34 -9.65
CA LEU A 114 1.75 1.71 -9.99
C LEU A 114 2.25 2.94 -9.24
N ALA A 115 1.41 3.72 -8.54
CA ALA A 115 1.76 5.03 -7.99
C ALA A 115 3.05 5.01 -7.17
N ASP A 116 3.19 4.03 -6.27
CA ASP A 116 4.33 3.89 -5.37
C ASP A 116 5.45 2.99 -5.93
N CYS A 117 5.25 2.40 -7.11
CA CYS A 117 6.29 1.60 -7.77
C CYS A 117 7.36 2.49 -8.40
N LYS A 118 8.61 2.37 -7.94
CA LYS A 118 9.76 2.98 -8.60
C LYS A 118 10.20 2.16 -9.81
N LEU A 119 10.10 2.76 -10.98
CA LEU A 119 10.43 2.15 -12.26
C LEU A 119 11.71 2.71 -12.88
N THR A 120 12.36 3.67 -12.19
CA THR A 120 13.58 4.34 -12.66
C THR A 120 14.64 3.34 -13.11
N SER A 121 15.14 3.49 -14.34
CA SER A 121 16.17 2.65 -14.96
C SER A 121 15.80 1.16 -15.09
N LYS A 122 14.50 0.83 -15.06
CA LYS A 122 14.03 -0.54 -15.31
C LYS A 122 13.58 -0.72 -16.75
N PHE A 123 13.64 -1.96 -17.21
CA PHE A 123 13.07 -2.41 -18.47
C PHE A 123 11.77 -3.16 -18.17
N VAL A 124 10.67 -2.75 -18.79
CA VAL A 124 9.35 -3.35 -18.58
C VAL A 124 8.91 -3.97 -19.90
N VAL A 125 8.79 -5.30 -19.90
CA VAL A 125 8.25 -6.06 -21.03
C VAL A 125 6.77 -6.31 -20.75
N LEU A 126 5.91 -5.87 -21.66
CA LEU A 126 4.46 -6.02 -21.55
C LEU A 126 3.94 -6.95 -22.64
N LEU A 127 3.36 -8.06 -22.20
CA LEU A 127 2.64 -8.99 -23.06
C LEU A 127 1.22 -8.45 -23.29
N GLY A 128 0.74 -8.46 -24.55
CA GLY A 128 -0.66 -8.09 -24.83
C GLY A 128 -0.99 -6.61 -24.68
N GLY A 129 0.01 -5.72 -24.82
CA GLY A 129 -0.17 -4.27 -24.69
C GLY A 129 -1.02 -3.60 -25.78
N SER A 130 -1.39 -4.32 -26.86
CA SER A 130 -2.04 -3.72 -28.04
C SER A 130 -3.47 -3.25 -27.77
N LYS A 131 -4.22 -3.97 -26.94
CA LYS A 131 -5.65 -3.74 -26.71
C LYS A 131 -6.05 -4.11 -25.27
N GLY A 132 -7.25 -3.68 -24.86
CA GLY A 132 -7.84 -4.06 -23.57
C GLY A 132 -7.02 -3.61 -22.36
N LEU A 133 -7.03 -4.44 -21.31
CA LEU A 133 -6.36 -4.16 -20.03
C LEU A 133 -4.85 -3.96 -20.19
N GLY A 134 -4.20 -4.72 -21.07
CA GLY A 134 -2.77 -4.57 -21.36
C GLY A 134 -2.43 -3.15 -21.82
N ASN A 135 -3.26 -2.56 -22.70
CA ASN A 135 -3.07 -1.17 -23.14
C ASN A 135 -3.25 -0.16 -22.00
N THR A 136 -4.18 -0.39 -21.07
CA THR A 136 -4.34 0.45 -19.87
C THR A 136 -3.08 0.43 -19.00
N VAL A 137 -2.47 -0.75 -18.82
CA VAL A 137 -1.20 -0.90 -18.09
C VAL A 137 -0.06 -0.21 -18.83
N VAL A 138 0.05 -0.39 -20.15
CA VAL A 138 1.06 0.32 -20.98
C VAL A 138 0.97 1.82 -20.78
N LYS A 139 -0.23 2.39 -20.84
CA LYS A 139 -0.46 3.83 -20.63
C LYS A 139 -0.07 4.28 -19.22
N ALA A 140 -0.42 3.50 -18.20
CA ALA A 140 -0.09 3.81 -16.81
C ALA A 140 1.43 3.78 -16.55
N VAL A 141 2.13 2.78 -17.10
CA VAL A 141 3.61 2.69 -17.02
C VAL A 141 4.27 3.83 -17.80
N ALA A 142 3.80 4.10 -19.03
CA ALA A 142 4.32 5.16 -19.90
C ALA A 142 4.15 6.55 -19.29
N ALA A 143 3.05 6.80 -18.57
CA ALA A 143 2.80 8.06 -17.89
C ALA A 143 3.89 8.41 -16.85
N LYS A 144 4.56 7.40 -16.27
CA LYS A 144 5.64 7.62 -15.29
C LYS A 144 6.95 8.08 -15.91
N LYS A 145 7.20 7.77 -17.19
CA LYS A 145 8.44 8.11 -17.93
C LYS A 145 9.75 7.70 -17.23
N GLU A 146 9.68 6.67 -16.39
CA GLU A 146 10.78 6.20 -15.54
C GLU A 146 11.48 4.94 -16.10
N ALA A 147 10.78 4.16 -16.92
CA ALA A 147 11.22 2.89 -17.46
C ALA A 147 11.17 2.86 -18.98
N ILE A 148 12.01 2.01 -19.57
CA ILE A 148 11.92 1.65 -20.98
C ILE A 148 10.81 0.60 -21.10
N ILE A 149 9.87 0.80 -22.04
CA ILE A 149 8.70 -0.06 -22.19
C ILE A 149 8.77 -0.76 -23.54
N VAL A 150 8.68 -2.09 -23.52
CA VAL A 150 8.60 -2.91 -24.74
C VAL A 150 7.35 -3.75 -24.71
N CYS A 151 6.44 -3.49 -25.64
CA CYS A 151 5.27 -4.31 -25.86
C CYS A 151 5.59 -5.39 -26.88
N VAL A 152 5.25 -6.64 -26.55
CA VAL A 152 5.40 -7.76 -27.49
C VAL A 152 4.05 -8.17 -28.07
N SER A 153 4.00 -8.36 -29.38
CA SER A 153 2.80 -8.77 -30.09
C SER A 153 3.15 -9.41 -31.44
N ARG A 154 2.35 -10.37 -31.89
CA ARG A 154 2.40 -10.90 -33.26
C ARG A 154 2.03 -9.86 -34.31
N THR A 155 1.20 -8.90 -33.92
CA THR A 155 0.69 -7.85 -34.80
C THR A 155 0.89 -6.49 -34.12
N PRO A 156 2.12 -5.95 -34.15
CA PRO A 156 2.37 -4.62 -33.61
C PRO A 156 1.54 -3.56 -34.37
N PRO A 157 1.14 -2.46 -33.71
CA PRO A 157 0.37 -1.39 -34.35
C PRO A 157 1.13 -0.77 -35.55
N ALA A 158 0.43 -0.41 -36.62
CA ALA A 158 1.04 0.03 -37.88
C ALA A 158 2.02 1.24 -37.76
N ASN A 159 1.83 2.10 -36.75
CA ASN A 159 2.67 3.29 -36.50
C ASN A 159 3.50 3.16 -35.21
N SER A 160 3.78 1.93 -34.78
CA SER A 160 4.55 1.69 -33.56
C SER A 160 6.05 1.91 -33.77
N GLN A 161 6.73 2.41 -32.73
CA GLN A 161 8.19 2.42 -32.71
C GLN A 161 8.68 0.98 -32.49
N VAL A 162 9.29 0.38 -33.50
CA VAL A 162 9.83 -0.98 -33.37
C VAL A 162 11.18 -0.92 -32.65
N LEU A 163 11.35 -1.75 -31.63
CA LEU A 163 12.65 -1.89 -30.97
C LEU A 163 13.64 -2.49 -31.96
N SER A 164 14.72 -1.77 -32.24
CA SER A 164 15.80 -2.24 -33.09
C SER A 164 17.13 -2.16 -32.35
N ARG A 165 18.08 -3.02 -32.71
CA ARG A 165 19.44 -3.06 -32.14
C ARG A 165 20.23 -1.75 -32.25
N HIS A 166 19.77 -0.81 -33.09
CA HIS A 166 20.43 0.46 -33.35
C HIS A 166 19.73 1.65 -32.67
N SER A 167 18.57 1.43 -32.04
CA SER A 167 17.83 2.48 -31.35
C SER A 167 18.31 2.59 -29.91
N THR A 168 18.63 3.80 -29.45
CA THR A 168 18.83 4.07 -28.02
C THR A 168 17.46 4.07 -27.33
N PRO A 169 17.17 3.11 -26.43
CA PRO A 169 15.87 3.06 -25.79
C PRO A 169 15.68 4.26 -24.87
N ARG A 170 14.51 4.90 -24.98
CA ARG A 170 14.14 6.08 -24.19
C ARG A 170 12.98 5.73 -23.28
N THR A 171 12.86 6.43 -22.16
CA THR A 171 11.78 6.22 -21.19
C THR A 171 10.51 7.01 -21.53
N ASP A 172 10.54 7.86 -22.56
CA ASP A 172 9.43 8.69 -23.01
C ASP A 172 8.58 8.05 -24.11
N CYS A 173 8.95 6.86 -24.59
CA CYS A 173 8.26 6.15 -25.65
C CYS A 173 8.00 4.67 -25.32
N VAL A 174 7.06 4.09 -26.08
CA VAL A 174 6.72 2.66 -26.02
C VAL A 174 7.23 1.99 -27.27
N PHE A 175 8.12 1.03 -27.10
CA PHE A 175 8.63 0.21 -28.19
C PHE A 175 7.79 -1.03 -28.39
N TRP A 176 7.84 -1.57 -29.60
CA TRP A 176 7.15 -2.77 -30.00
C TRP A 176 8.13 -3.78 -30.57
N ALA A 177 7.96 -5.04 -30.21
CA ALA A 177 8.71 -6.15 -30.78
C ALA A 177 7.74 -7.23 -31.27
N PHE A 178 8.05 -7.79 -32.44
CA PHE A 178 7.36 -8.97 -32.92
C PHE A 178 7.82 -10.17 -32.08
N VAL A 179 6.87 -10.81 -31.40
CA VAL A 179 7.06 -12.07 -30.70
C VAL A 179 5.78 -12.89 -30.83
N ASP A 180 5.91 -14.13 -31.27
CA ASP A 180 4.87 -15.13 -31.15
C ASP A 180 5.11 -15.97 -29.89
N LEU A 181 4.25 -15.82 -28.89
CA LEU A 181 4.34 -16.56 -27.63
C LEU A 181 4.02 -18.05 -27.79
N ALA A 182 3.48 -18.47 -28.93
CA ALA A 182 3.27 -19.88 -29.27
C ALA A 182 4.49 -20.52 -29.97
N ASP A 183 5.51 -19.73 -30.31
CA ASP A 183 6.73 -20.20 -30.98
C ASP A 183 7.97 -19.91 -30.11
N LEU A 184 8.64 -20.97 -29.66
CA LEU A 184 9.80 -20.85 -28.79
C LEU A 184 10.98 -20.18 -29.50
N ASP A 185 11.14 -20.39 -30.80
CA ASP A 185 12.21 -19.77 -31.58
C ASP A 185 12.01 -18.25 -31.66
N SER A 186 10.77 -17.81 -31.79
CA SER A 186 10.41 -16.38 -31.74
C SER A 186 10.75 -15.74 -30.40
N VAL A 187 10.44 -16.42 -29.28
CA VAL A 187 10.79 -15.96 -27.93
C VAL A 187 12.31 -15.93 -27.73
N TYR A 188 13.01 -16.96 -28.21
CA TYR A 188 14.47 -17.01 -28.14
C TYR A 188 15.10 -15.86 -28.94
N ALA A 189 14.63 -15.59 -30.16
CA ALA A 189 15.10 -14.47 -30.96
C ALA A 189 14.91 -13.11 -30.26
N PHE A 190 13.79 -12.92 -29.57
CA PHE A 190 13.55 -11.72 -28.76
C PHE A 190 14.54 -11.57 -27.60
N SER A 191 14.89 -12.68 -26.92
CA SER A 191 15.86 -12.65 -25.81
C SER A 191 17.27 -12.18 -26.24
N GLN A 192 17.59 -12.29 -27.53
CA GLN A 192 18.88 -11.86 -28.09
C GLN A 192 18.88 -10.38 -28.50
N VAL A 193 17.75 -9.67 -28.35
CA VAL A 193 17.66 -8.22 -28.59
C VAL A 193 18.27 -7.51 -27.37
N LYS A 194 19.47 -6.97 -27.57
CA LYS A 194 20.19 -6.12 -26.60
C LYS A 194 19.77 -4.67 -26.73
#